data_AF-A0A483KIQ3-F1
#
_entry.id   AF-A0A483KIQ3-F1
#
_cell.length_a   1.000
_cell.length_b   1.000
_cell.length_c   1.000
_cell.angle_alpha   90.00
_cell.angle_beta   90.00
_cell.angle_gamma   90.00
#
_symmetry.space_group_name_H-M   'P 1'
#
loop_
_entity.id
_entity.type
_entity.pdbx_description
1 polymer ?
#
loop_
_entity_poly.entity_id
_entity_poly.type
_entity_poly.pdbx_seq_one_letter_code
_entity_poly.pdbx_strand_id
1 'polypeptide(L)'
;MNKITFCPHIIMDVPESTIEDIDDYIVSHFLNFMSAINPDKLSVTFSSELMDRFHEHYPWGKSKDDEWRQYVTQWHGLIMSKMGKVNLIEHEVIECSHEHNCSAISQTTKEIFNSFLETIASHTLPDGYNEEAIFAPIDNCNARSDFIVITNFEDLKPAEYTWYQLYPRELPCEGESPFIPPTDWRMHSQPKKGTGHGFIDINNREWKRDTLHKNHWDVQNVRQGTGRYNNVNDDGKIL
;
A
#
# COMPACT_ATOMS: atom_id res chain seq x y z
N MET A 1 6.55 -10.74 5.60
CA MET A 1 6.29 -9.30 5.77
C MET A 1 5.85 -8.78 4.42
N ASN A 2 4.75 -8.04 4.36
CA ASN A 2 4.21 -7.58 3.08
C ASN A 2 5.10 -6.44 2.55
N LYS A 3 5.26 -6.34 1.23
CA LYS A 3 6.06 -5.28 0.62
C LYS A 3 5.16 -4.19 0.09
N ILE A 4 5.63 -2.96 0.21
CA ILE A 4 5.00 -1.80 -0.40
C ILE A 4 6.07 -0.99 -1.13
N THR A 5 5.77 -0.60 -2.36
CA THR A 5 6.52 0.42 -3.10
C THR A 5 5.66 1.68 -3.24
N PHE A 6 6.21 2.73 -3.80
CA PHE A 6 5.51 3.98 -4.07
C PHE A 6 5.78 4.44 -5.51
N CYS A 7 4.80 5.13 -6.09
CA CYS A 7 4.90 5.74 -7.41
C CYS A 7 6.13 6.67 -7.47
N PRO A 8 6.98 6.57 -8.50
CA PRO A 8 8.21 7.38 -8.59
C PRO A 8 7.96 8.89 -8.57
N HIS A 9 6.80 9.35 -9.03
CA HIS A 9 6.41 10.76 -9.00
C HIS A 9 6.41 11.36 -7.58
N ILE A 10 6.26 10.54 -6.54
CA ILE A 10 6.31 11.02 -5.15
C ILE A 10 7.69 11.59 -4.79
N ILE A 11 8.74 11.18 -5.51
CA ILE A 11 10.11 11.64 -5.25
C ILE A 11 10.80 12.23 -6.48
N MET A 12 10.27 12.06 -7.70
CA MET A 12 10.93 12.46 -8.95
C MET A 12 10.02 13.25 -9.91
N ASP A 13 10.68 13.93 -10.86
CA ASP A 13 10.08 14.54 -12.05
C ASP A 13 8.91 15.50 -11.75
N VAL A 14 9.19 16.63 -11.11
CA VAL A 14 8.23 17.75 -11.05
C VAL A 14 8.74 18.85 -12.01
N PRO A 15 8.14 18.99 -13.21
CA PRO A 15 8.53 20.03 -14.15
C PRO A 15 8.06 21.41 -13.63
N GLU A 16 8.91 22.43 -13.74
CA GLU A 16 8.58 23.83 -13.42
C GLU A 16 8.16 24.10 -11.96
N SER A 17 8.76 23.40 -11.00
CA SER A 17 8.38 23.51 -9.58
C SER A 17 9.01 24.69 -8.88
N THR A 18 8.19 25.39 -8.10
CA THR A 18 8.65 26.31 -7.06
C THR A 18 9.19 25.54 -5.84
N ILE A 19 9.81 26.27 -4.90
CA ILE A 19 10.25 25.68 -3.62
C ILE A 19 9.04 25.11 -2.88
N GLU A 20 7.93 25.84 -2.90
CA GLU A 20 6.66 25.48 -2.29
C GLU A 20 6.09 24.20 -2.91
N ASP A 21 6.08 24.08 -4.24
CA ASP A 21 5.55 22.89 -4.91
C ASP A 21 6.35 21.63 -4.52
N ILE A 22 7.67 21.74 -4.40
CA ILE A 22 8.51 20.61 -3.99
C ILE A 22 8.27 20.25 -2.52
N ASP A 23 8.17 21.24 -1.64
CA ASP A 23 7.96 21.01 -0.21
C ASP A 23 6.59 20.35 0.06
N ASP A 24 5.53 20.85 -0.59
CA ASP A 24 4.17 20.38 -0.42
C ASP A 24 3.93 19.03 -1.12
N TYR A 25 4.32 18.87 -2.39
CA TYR A 25 3.95 17.69 -3.19
C TYR A 25 4.94 16.54 -3.11
N ILE A 26 6.24 16.81 -2.90
CA ILE A 26 7.25 15.75 -2.85
C ILE A 26 7.64 15.45 -1.41
N VAL A 27 8.19 16.45 -0.72
CA VAL A 27 8.84 16.25 0.58
C VAL A 27 7.80 15.85 1.62
N SER A 28 6.73 16.65 1.77
CA SER A 28 5.68 16.38 2.74
C SER A 28 4.96 15.07 2.45
N HIS A 29 4.63 14.77 1.19
CA HIS A 29 3.98 13.51 0.81
C HIS A 29 4.85 12.29 1.11
N PHE A 30 6.13 12.32 0.73
CA PHE A 30 7.06 11.22 1.01
C PHE A 30 7.26 11.03 2.53
N LEU A 31 7.42 12.12 3.29
CA LEU A 31 7.60 12.05 4.74
C LEU A 31 6.35 11.55 5.46
N ASN A 32 5.15 11.95 5.00
CA ASN A 32 3.87 11.48 5.52
C ASN A 32 3.69 9.99 5.23
N PHE A 33 3.98 9.54 4.00
CA PHE A 33 4.00 8.12 3.65
C PHE A 33 4.92 7.34 4.60
N MET A 34 6.19 7.71 4.67
CA MET A 34 7.18 7.00 5.47
C MET A 34 6.91 7.05 6.98
N SER A 35 6.07 7.98 7.44
CA SER A 35 5.66 8.07 8.85
C SER A 35 4.37 7.30 9.15
N ALA A 36 3.53 7.08 8.16
CA ALA A 36 2.31 6.26 8.26
C ALA A 36 2.60 4.75 8.20
N ILE A 37 3.72 4.34 7.57
CA ILE A 37 4.11 2.93 7.49
C ILE A 37 4.37 2.33 8.87
N ASN A 38 3.71 1.20 9.14
CA ASN A 38 4.04 0.34 10.27
C ASN A 38 5.17 -0.65 9.89
N PRO A 39 6.40 -0.47 10.42
CA PRO A 39 7.55 -1.30 10.06
C PRO A 39 7.45 -2.77 10.52
N ASP A 40 6.55 -3.09 11.46
CA ASP A 40 6.33 -4.46 11.92
C ASP A 40 5.44 -5.26 10.93
N LYS A 41 4.72 -4.55 10.05
CA LYS A 41 3.77 -5.14 9.09
C LYS A 41 4.23 -4.99 7.64
N LEU A 42 4.88 -3.87 7.31
CA LEU A 42 5.23 -3.48 5.95
C LEU A 42 6.73 -3.23 5.79
N SER A 43 7.28 -3.77 4.71
CA SER A 43 8.61 -3.44 4.20
C SER A 43 8.47 -2.47 3.05
N VAL A 44 9.06 -1.27 3.16
CA VAL A 44 9.15 -0.37 2.00
C VAL A 44 10.27 -0.86 1.09
N THR A 45 9.95 -1.12 -0.17
CA THR A 45 10.90 -1.56 -1.21
C THR A 45 10.89 -0.59 -2.38
N PHE A 46 12.05 -0.28 -2.94
CA PHE A 46 12.15 0.65 -4.07
C PHE A 46 13.29 0.24 -5.02
N SER A 47 13.26 0.70 -6.26
CA SER A 47 14.31 0.42 -7.25
C SER A 47 15.57 1.24 -6.97
N SER A 48 16.73 0.58 -7.04
CA SER A 48 18.03 1.24 -6.96
C SER A 48 18.25 2.19 -8.14
N GLU A 49 17.81 1.81 -9.33
CA GLU A 49 17.94 2.58 -10.57
C GLU A 49 17.08 3.86 -10.52
N LEU A 50 15.88 3.79 -9.92
CA LEU A 50 15.07 4.98 -9.65
C LEU A 50 15.72 5.86 -8.57
N MET A 51 16.40 5.27 -7.58
CA MET A 51 17.15 6.04 -6.58
C MET A 51 18.33 6.78 -7.22
N ASP A 52 19.06 6.16 -8.13
CA ASP A 52 20.15 6.81 -8.85
C ASP A 52 19.63 8.00 -9.67
N ARG A 53 18.51 7.83 -10.39
CA ARG A 53 17.85 8.95 -11.10
C ARG A 53 17.42 10.06 -10.15
N PHE A 54 16.92 9.73 -8.97
CA PHE A 54 16.58 10.71 -7.94
C PHE A 54 17.81 11.50 -7.48
N HIS A 55 18.96 10.85 -7.34
CA HIS A 55 20.23 11.53 -7.05
C HIS A 55 20.73 12.42 -8.19
N GLU A 56 20.41 12.10 -9.44
CA GLU A 56 20.84 12.88 -10.61
C GLU A 56 19.93 14.07 -10.92
N HIS A 57 18.61 13.90 -10.78
CA HIS A 57 17.62 14.82 -11.36
C HIS A 57 16.92 15.74 -10.35
N TYR A 58 16.89 15.39 -9.07
CA TYR A 58 16.31 16.28 -8.06
C TYR A 58 17.16 17.57 -7.94
N PRO A 59 16.62 18.73 -7.51
CA PRO A 59 17.32 20.03 -7.48
C PRO A 59 18.51 20.13 -6.49
N TRP A 60 19.23 19.05 -6.23
CA TRP A 60 20.49 19.04 -5.47
C TRP A 60 21.53 20.03 -6.03
N GLY A 61 21.52 20.26 -7.35
CA GLY A 61 22.37 21.25 -8.01
C GLY A 61 22.10 22.70 -7.59
N LYS A 62 20.92 22.99 -7.02
CA LYS A 62 20.54 24.29 -6.47
C LYS A 62 21.10 24.55 -5.06
N SER A 63 21.90 23.63 -4.52
CA SER A 63 22.60 23.80 -3.22
C SER A 63 23.51 25.02 -3.12
N LYS A 64 23.91 25.61 -4.25
CA LYS A 64 24.73 26.84 -4.30
C LYS A 64 23.93 28.12 -4.52
N ASP A 65 22.64 28.01 -4.79
CA ASP A 65 21.73 29.13 -4.99
C ASP A 65 21.28 29.66 -3.62
N ASP A 66 21.37 30.97 -3.38
CA ASP A 66 21.13 31.55 -2.05
C ASP A 66 19.68 31.41 -1.58
N GLU A 67 18.72 31.38 -2.51
CA GLU A 67 17.29 31.18 -2.20
C GLU A 67 17.02 29.70 -1.90
N TRP A 68 17.58 28.80 -2.70
CA TRP A 68 17.30 27.35 -2.61
C TRP A 68 18.13 26.60 -1.59
N ARG A 69 19.33 27.09 -1.25
CA ARG A 69 20.34 26.34 -0.47
C ARG A 69 19.78 25.76 0.82
N GLN A 70 19.03 26.55 1.58
CA GLN A 70 18.48 26.10 2.87
C GLN A 70 17.48 24.97 2.68
N TYR A 71 16.55 25.11 1.75
CA TYR A 71 15.53 24.13 1.44
C TYR A 71 16.14 22.82 0.94
N VAL A 72 17.00 22.88 -0.07
CA VAL A 72 17.66 21.70 -0.65
C VAL A 72 18.46 20.93 0.40
N THR A 73 19.17 21.64 1.29
CA THR A 73 19.93 21.01 2.38
C THR A 73 19.00 20.29 3.36
N GLN A 74 17.89 20.94 3.73
CA GLN A 74 16.89 20.37 4.63
C GLN A 74 16.19 19.16 4.00
N TRP A 75 15.71 19.28 2.76
CA TRP A 75 15.07 18.20 2.02
C TRP A 75 15.97 16.99 1.88
N HIS A 76 17.25 17.21 1.54
CA HIS A 76 18.22 16.12 1.46
C HIS A 76 18.33 15.38 2.79
N GLY A 77 18.50 16.10 3.90
CA GLY A 77 18.59 15.50 5.24
C GLY A 77 17.32 14.71 5.60
N LEU A 78 16.14 15.29 5.36
CA LEU A 78 14.86 14.67 5.66
C LEU A 78 14.61 13.41 4.82
N ILE A 79 14.73 13.52 3.49
CA ILE A 79 14.46 12.41 2.57
C ILE A 79 15.46 11.28 2.79
N MET A 80 16.77 11.58 2.82
CA MET A 80 17.79 10.54 2.96
C MET A 80 17.71 9.81 4.30
N SER A 81 17.30 10.49 5.37
CA SER A 81 17.08 9.83 6.67
C SER A 81 15.99 8.76 6.63
N LYS A 82 14.97 8.93 5.77
CA LYS A 82 13.90 7.94 5.56
C LYS A 82 14.29 6.90 4.52
N MET A 83 14.96 7.31 3.44
CA MET A 83 15.46 6.39 2.40
C MET A 83 16.43 5.35 2.95
N GLY A 84 17.21 5.68 3.99
CA GLY A 84 18.05 4.69 4.68
C GLY A 84 17.28 3.52 5.34
N LYS A 85 15.94 3.59 5.41
CA LYS A 85 15.06 2.52 5.89
C LYS A 85 14.37 1.75 4.76
N VAL A 86 14.53 2.18 3.51
CA VAL A 86 13.94 1.55 2.33
C VAL A 86 14.85 0.43 1.87
N ASN A 87 14.28 -0.72 1.56
CA ASN A 87 15.00 -1.82 0.95
C ASN A 87 15.14 -1.58 -0.55
N LEU A 88 16.35 -1.23 -1.00
CA LEU A 88 16.65 -1.00 -2.40
C LEU A 88 16.88 -2.33 -3.12
N ILE A 89 16.30 -2.46 -4.31
CA ILE A 89 16.40 -3.65 -5.14
C ILE A 89 16.97 -3.22 -6.49
N GLU A 90 18.09 -3.83 -6.85
CA GLU A 90 18.66 -3.75 -8.19
C GLU A 90 17.90 -4.69 -9.13
N HIS A 91 17.66 -4.26 -10.37
CA HIS A 91 17.01 -5.08 -11.38
C HIS A 91 17.41 -4.68 -12.80
N GLU A 92 17.25 -5.60 -13.74
CA GLU A 92 17.42 -5.30 -15.15
C GLU A 92 16.25 -4.43 -15.64
N VAL A 93 16.56 -3.36 -16.38
CA VAL A 93 15.54 -2.52 -17.03
C VAL A 93 15.18 -3.17 -18.36
N ILE A 94 13.95 -3.68 -18.44
CA ILE A 94 13.40 -4.34 -19.62
C ILE A 94 12.31 -3.48 -20.22
N GLU A 95 12.24 -3.47 -21.55
CA GLU A 95 11.15 -2.81 -22.26
C GLU A 95 9.85 -3.59 -21.97
N CYS A 96 8.94 -2.96 -21.22
CA CYS A 96 7.71 -3.60 -20.77
C CYS A 96 6.54 -3.16 -21.65
N SER A 97 5.74 -4.11 -22.14
CA SER A 97 4.54 -3.83 -22.94
C SER A 97 3.34 -3.35 -22.11
N HIS A 98 3.43 -3.39 -20.78
CA HIS A 98 2.34 -2.93 -19.92
C HIS A 98 2.24 -1.41 -19.97
N GLU A 99 1.06 -0.90 -20.33
CA GLU A 99 0.78 0.53 -20.38
C GLU A 99 0.73 1.11 -18.97
N HIS A 100 1.88 1.48 -18.40
CA HIS A 100 1.89 2.35 -17.24
C HIS A 100 1.54 3.77 -17.66
N ASN A 101 0.26 4.07 -17.61
CA ASN A 101 -0.23 5.40 -17.85
C ASN A 101 0.12 6.27 -16.64
N CYS A 102 1.19 7.07 -16.76
CA CYS A 102 1.48 8.19 -15.88
C CYS A 102 2.05 9.33 -16.71
N SER A 103 1.28 10.38 -16.98
CA SER A 103 1.77 11.52 -17.76
C SER A 103 2.82 12.35 -17.01
N ALA A 104 2.93 12.17 -15.69
CA ALA A 104 3.70 13.01 -14.80
C ALA A 104 5.18 12.61 -14.65
N ILE A 105 5.61 11.48 -15.23
CA ILE A 105 7.00 11.02 -15.19
C ILE A 105 7.54 10.74 -16.60
N SER A 106 8.85 10.83 -16.76
CA SER A 106 9.51 10.56 -18.05
C SER A 106 9.30 9.11 -18.51
N GLN A 107 9.41 8.86 -19.82
CA GLN A 107 9.29 7.51 -20.38
C GLN A 107 10.33 6.55 -19.76
N THR A 108 11.57 7.00 -19.59
CA THR A 108 12.63 6.22 -18.93
C THR A 108 12.27 5.88 -17.49
N THR A 109 11.71 6.83 -16.72
CA THR A 109 11.25 6.59 -15.35
C THR A 109 10.16 5.50 -15.31
N LYS A 110 9.25 5.49 -16.29
CA LYS A 110 8.20 4.45 -16.40
C LYS A 110 8.77 3.07 -16.68
N GLU A 111 9.72 2.97 -17.61
CA GLU A 111 10.34 1.69 -18.01
C GLU A 111 11.05 1.02 -16.84
N ILE A 112 11.82 1.81 -16.08
CA ILE A 112 12.49 1.33 -14.87
C ILE A 112 11.44 0.88 -13.85
N PHE A 113 10.43 1.71 -13.56
CA PHE A 113 9.41 1.36 -12.58
C PHE A 113 8.61 0.11 -12.96
N ASN A 114 8.25 -0.05 -14.24
CA ASN A 114 7.55 -1.24 -14.71
C ASN A 114 8.38 -2.50 -14.54
N SER A 115 9.66 -2.43 -14.90
CA SER A 115 10.60 -3.55 -14.72
C SER A 115 10.76 -3.90 -13.24
N PHE A 116 10.82 -2.88 -12.37
CA PHE A 116 10.83 -3.07 -10.93
C PHE A 116 9.56 -3.76 -10.43
N LEU A 117 8.38 -3.34 -10.90
CA LEU A 117 7.11 -3.97 -10.53
C LEU A 117 7.08 -5.46 -10.93
N GLU A 118 7.53 -5.81 -12.13
CA GLU A 118 7.68 -7.23 -12.53
C GLU A 118 8.64 -7.99 -11.61
N THR A 119 9.72 -7.34 -11.17
CA THR A 119 10.72 -7.95 -10.29
C THR A 119 10.16 -8.26 -8.89
N ILE A 120 9.26 -7.41 -8.36
CA ILE A 120 8.70 -7.59 -7.02
C ILE A 120 7.38 -8.37 -7.01
N ALA A 121 6.71 -8.53 -8.16
CA ALA A 121 5.42 -9.21 -8.28
C ALA A 121 5.56 -10.69 -7.86
N SER A 122 4.82 -11.08 -6.83
CA SER A 122 4.82 -12.46 -6.33
C SER A 122 3.78 -13.35 -7.00
N HIS A 123 2.68 -12.76 -7.47
CA HIS A 123 1.50 -13.46 -8.01
C HIS A 123 0.99 -14.59 -7.09
N THR A 124 1.12 -14.42 -5.77
CA THR A 124 0.79 -15.47 -4.78
C THR A 124 -0.69 -15.55 -4.43
N LEU A 125 -1.49 -14.55 -4.81
CA LEU A 125 -2.94 -14.57 -4.57
C LEU A 125 -3.66 -15.31 -5.71
N PRO A 126 -4.89 -15.80 -5.45
CA PRO A 126 -5.75 -16.35 -6.50
C PRO A 126 -5.90 -15.37 -7.66
N ASP A 127 -6.17 -15.90 -8.86
CA ASP A 127 -6.37 -15.11 -10.09
C ASP A 127 -5.14 -14.27 -10.52
N GLY A 128 -3.96 -14.54 -9.95
CA GLY A 128 -2.69 -13.91 -10.35
C GLY A 128 -2.42 -12.55 -9.70
N TYR A 129 -3.21 -12.17 -8.68
CA TYR A 129 -2.97 -10.94 -7.92
C TYR A 129 -1.73 -11.03 -7.03
N ASN A 130 -1.18 -9.87 -6.68
CA ASN A 130 0.00 -9.71 -5.85
C ASN A 130 -0.38 -9.38 -4.39
N GLU A 131 0.40 -9.88 -3.44
CA GLU A 131 0.36 -9.41 -2.05
C GLU A 131 1.10 -8.07 -1.87
N GLU A 132 1.92 -7.70 -2.85
CA GLU A 132 2.62 -6.43 -2.89
C GLU A 132 1.66 -5.25 -3.13
N ALA A 133 1.98 -4.12 -2.49
CA ALA A 133 1.23 -2.89 -2.61
C ALA A 133 2.02 -1.78 -3.32
N ILE A 134 1.28 -0.88 -3.98
CA ILE A 134 1.79 0.35 -4.59
C ILE A 134 1.07 1.52 -3.94
N PHE A 135 1.82 2.43 -3.34
CA PHE A 135 1.30 3.72 -2.93
C PHE A 135 1.36 4.71 -4.11
N ALA A 136 0.19 5.12 -4.60
CA ALA A 136 0.03 5.99 -5.77
C ALA A 136 -1.06 7.04 -5.50
N PRO A 137 -0.73 8.16 -4.83
CA PRO A 137 -1.70 9.18 -4.44
C PRO A 137 -2.19 10.05 -5.60
N ILE A 138 -1.58 9.93 -6.77
CA ILE A 138 -1.88 10.75 -7.95
C ILE A 138 -2.71 9.93 -8.93
N ASP A 139 -3.82 10.53 -9.35
CA ASP A 139 -4.70 9.98 -10.36
C ASP A 139 -3.92 9.69 -11.65
N ASN A 140 -4.08 8.48 -12.18
CA ASN A 140 -3.30 7.98 -13.33
C ASN A 140 -1.79 7.89 -13.05
N CYS A 141 -1.31 7.61 -11.83
CA CYS A 141 -0.01 6.92 -11.66
C CYS A 141 -0.19 5.40 -11.50
N ASN A 142 -1.37 4.89 -11.83
CA ASN A 142 -1.77 3.55 -11.45
C ASN A 142 -2.33 2.77 -12.64
N ALA A 143 -1.56 1.79 -13.11
CA ALA A 143 -1.92 0.97 -14.25
C ALA A 143 -1.86 -0.54 -13.98
N ARG A 144 -1.45 -0.95 -12.78
CA ARG A 144 -1.32 -2.37 -12.42
C ARG A 144 -2.45 -2.78 -11.48
N SER A 145 -3.57 -3.20 -12.07
CA SER A 145 -4.73 -3.71 -11.34
C SER A 145 -4.42 -4.95 -10.50
N ASP A 146 -3.31 -5.63 -10.79
CA ASP A 146 -2.89 -6.84 -10.10
C ASP A 146 -2.16 -6.58 -8.76
N PHE A 147 -1.83 -5.32 -8.44
CA PHE A 147 -1.27 -4.92 -7.14
C PHE A 147 -2.32 -4.34 -6.20
N ILE A 148 -2.03 -4.32 -4.89
CA ILE A 148 -2.82 -3.53 -3.93
C ILE A 148 -2.50 -2.06 -4.12
N VAL A 149 -3.46 -1.27 -4.58
CA VAL A 149 -3.25 0.16 -4.82
C VAL A 149 -3.77 0.97 -3.65
N ILE A 150 -2.88 1.76 -3.05
CA ILE A 150 -3.19 2.68 -1.97
C ILE A 150 -3.07 4.12 -2.48
N THR A 151 -4.15 4.88 -2.40
CA THR A 151 -4.18 6.30 -2.82
C THR A 151 -4.06 7.27 -1.65
N ASN A 152 -4.40 6.84 -0.43
CA ASN A 152 -4.37 7.67 0.78
C ASN A 152 -3.53 7.00 1.87
N PHE A 153 -2.72 7.78 2.59
CA PHE A 153 -1.90 7.27 3.70
C PHE A 153 -2.74 6.66 4.83
N GLU A 154 -3.98 7.13 5.00
CA GLU A 154 -4.93 6.61 5.99
C GLU A 154 -5.45 5.22 5.64
N ASP A 155 -5.26 4.77 4.39
CA ASP A 155 -5.77 3.50 3.87
C ASP A 155 -4.64 2.50 3.61
N LEU A 156 -3.67 2.38 4.52
CA LEU A 156 -2.61 1.37 4.43
C LEU A 156 -3.08 -0.04 4.83
N LYS A 157 -4.27 -0.14 5.42
CA LYS A 157 -4.84 -1.37 5.96
C LYS A 157 -4.84 -2.53 4.93
N PRO A 158 -5.21 -2.33 3.64
CA PRO A 158 -5.16 -3.41 2.66
C PRO A 158 -3.73 -3.91 2.39
N ALA A 159 -2.72 -3.04 2.44
CA ALA A 159 -1.33 -3.44 2.29
C ALA A 159 -0.82 -4.22 3.51
N GLU A 160 -1.18 -3.77 4.72
CA GLU A 160 -0.84 -4.46 5.98
C GLU A 160 -1.49 -5.85 6.09
N TYR A 161 -2.71 -5.97 5.57
CA TYR A 161 -3.55 -7.16 5.67
C TYR A 161 -4.07 -7.54 4.28
N THR A 162 -3.23 -8.22 3.50
CA THR A 162 -3.45 -8.54 2.08
C THR A 162 -4.75 -9.30 1.80
N TRP A 163 -5.31 -9.98 2.80
CA TRP A 163 -6.61 -10.62 2.68
C TRP A 163 -7.75 -9.64 2.38
N TYR A 164 -7.60 -8.33 2.62
CA TYR A 164 -8.58 -7.32 2.17
C TYR A 164 -8.73 -7.23 0.65
N GLN A 165 -7.85 -7.82 -0.15
CA GLN A 165 -8.11 -7.99 -1.58
C GLN A 165 -9.34 -8.88 -1.85
N LEU A 166 -9.62 -9.86 -0.99
CA LEU A 166 -10.69 -10.83 -1.18
C LEU A 166 -11.89 -10.56 -0.27
N TYR A 167 -11.67 -9.95 0.90
CA TYR A 167 -12.68 -9.75 1.92
C TYR A 167 -13.09 -8.26 2.05
N PRO A 168 -14.30 -7.96 2.56
CA PRO A 168 -14.74 -6.57 2.77
C PRO A 168 -13.85 -5.79 3.73
N ARG A 169 -13.66 -4.50 3.44
CA ARG A 169 -12.79 -3.59 4.21
C ARG A 169 -13.27 -3.33 5.63
N GLU A 170 -14.57 -3.49 5.87
CA GLU A 170 -15.24 -3.24 7.14
C GLU A 170 -15.02 -4.36 8.17
N LEU A 171 -14.43 -5.50 7.77
CA LEU A 171 -14.01 -6.50 8.75
C LEU A 171 -12.89 -5.91 9.61
N PRO A 172 -12.94 -6.01 10.95
CA PRO A 172 -11.88 -5.49 11.82
C PRO A 172 -10.65 -6.40 11.76
N CYS A 173 -9.46 -5.85 11.53
CA CYS A 173 -8.19 -6.61 11.61
C CYS A 173 -7.49 -6.46 12.96
N GLU A 174 -8.04 -5.62 13.84
CA GLU A 174 -7.52 -5.26 15.17
C GLU A 174 -8.68 -5.22 16.17
N GLY A 175 -8.39 -4.82 17.42
CA GLY A 175 -9.39 -4.72 18.50
C GLY A 175 -9.46 -5.94 19.41
N GLU A 176 -10.50 -5.99 20.25
CA GLU A 176 -10.73 -7.06 21.24
C GLU A 176 -11.09 -8.39 20.57
N SER A 177 -11.78 -8.32 19.43
CA SER A 177 -12.13 -9.46 18.60
C SER A 177 -11.82 -9.14 17.14
N PRO A 178 -10.57 -9.29 16.68
CA PRO A 178 -10.27 -9.13 15.26
C PRO A 178 -10.81 -10.31 14.44
N PHE A 179 -11.09 -10.02 13.17
CA PHE A 179 -11.24 -11.01 12.12
C PHE A 179 -9.85 -11.43 11.63
N ILE A 180 -9.62 -12.74 11.60
CA ILE A 180 -8.42 -13.34 11.00
C ILE A 180 -8.92 -14.40 10.03
N PRO A 181 -8.62 -14.32 8.73
CA PRO A 181 -9.12 -15.31 7.77
C PRO A 181 -8.54 -16.72 8.05
N PRO A 182 -9.18 -17.79 7.55
CA PRO A 182 -8.68 -19.15 7.68
C PRO A 182 -7.28 -19.29 7.07
N THR A 183 -6.42 -20.16 7.61
CA THR A 183 -5.01 -20.28 7.17
C THR A 183 -4.85 -20.58 5.67
N ASP A 184 -5.85 -21.21 5.07
CA ASP A 184 -5.90 -21.58 3.66
C ASP A 184 -6.52 -20.49 2.76
N TRP A 185 -6.82 -19.29 3.28
CA TRP A 185 -7.53 -18.24 2.52
C TRP A 185 -6.87 -17.88 1.18
N ARG A 186 -5.53 -17.97 1.09
CA ARG A 186 -4.75 -17.72 -0.14
C ARG A 186 -5.02 -18.73 -1.25
N MET A 187 -5.62 -19.87 -0.93
CA MET A 187 -5.93 -20.93 -1.90
C MET A 187 -7.32 -20.75 -2.53
N HIS A 188 -8.09 -19.74 -2.13
CA HIS A 188 -9.48 -19.56 -2.53
C HIS A 188 -9.69 -18.21 -3.18
N SER A 189 -10.17 -18.17 -4.44
CA SER A 189 -10.50 -16.93 -5.15
C SER A 189 -11.70 -16.16 -4.56
N GLN A 190 -12.39 -16.76 -3.58
CA GLN A 190 -13.49 -16.14 -2.87
C GLN A 190 -13.39 -16.43 -1.37
N PRO A 191 -13.79 -15.49 -0.50
CA PRO A 191 -13.85 -15.73 0.94
C PRO A 191 -14.65 -16.97 1.31
N LYS A 192 -14.15 -17.73 2.27
CA LYS A 192 -14.88 -18.88 2.82
C LYS A 192 -16.13 -18.40 3.55
N LYS A 193 -17.27 -19.00 3.19
CA LYS A 193 -18.59 -18.65 3.75
C LYS A 193 -19.14 -19.75 4.65
N GLY A 194 -19.83 -19.35 5.71
CA GLY A 194 -20.58 -20.22 6.59
C GLY A 194 -21.98 -20.53 6.07
N THR A 195 -22.74 -21.29 6.85
CA THR A 195 -24.13 -21.66 6.53
C THR A 195 -25.08 -20.47 6.52
N GLY A 196 -24.78 -19.42 7.29
CA GLY A 196 -25.52 -18.16 7.31
C GLY A 196 -25.09 -17.15 6.24
N HIS A 197 -24.20 -17.55 5.32
CA HIS A 197 -23.55 -16.74 4.29
C HIS A 197 -22.62 -15.62 4.81
N GLY A 198 -22.26 -15.66 6.09
CA GLY A 198 -21.21 -14.84 6.70
C GLY A 198 -19.80 -15.35 6.40
N PHE A 199 -18.79 -14.53 6.65
CA PHE A 199 -17.38 -14.87 6.43
C PHE A 199 -16.85 -15.74 7.57
N ILE A 200 -16.13 -16.81 7.25
CA ILE A 200 -15.52 -17.68 8.25
C ILE A 200 -14.14 -17.16 8.61
N ASP A 201 -13.85 -17.08 9.91
CA ASP A 201 -12.51 -16.76 10.43
C ASP A 201 -11.71 -18.01 10.83
N ILE A 202 -10.46 -17.81 11.27
CA ILE A 202 -9.53 -18.87 11.70
C ILE A 202 -10.05 -19.72 12.86
N ASN A 203 -10.92 -19.16 13.70
CA ASN A 203 -11.53 -19.84 14.84
C ASN A 203 -12.86 -20.51 14.47
N ASN A 204 -13.19 -20.55 13.18
CA ASN A 204 -14.44 -21.08 12.66
C ASN A 204 -15.67 -20.36 13.26
N ARG A 205 -15.51 -19.04 13.50
CA ARG A 205 -16.62 -18.12 13.76
C ARG A 205 -17.11 -17.55 12.43
N GLU A 206 -18.42 -17.44 12.30
CA GLU A 206 -19.09 -16.83 11.16
C GLU A 206 -19.39 -15.36 11.49
N TRP A 207 -18.90 -14.48 10.62
CA TRP A 207 -19.03 -13.03 10.69
C TRP A 207 -20.05 -12.56 9.67
N LYS A 208 -21.19 -12.07 10.16
CA LYS A 208 -22.26 -11.58 9.30
C LYS A 208 -22.52 -10.12 9.59
N ARG A 209 -22.52 -9.27 8.55
CA ARG A 209 -22.88 -7.86 8.72
C ARG A 209 -24.34 -7.80 9.16
N ASP A 210 -24.62 -7.07 10.24
CA ASP A 210 -26.00 -6.78 10.61
C ASP A 210 -26.66 -6.03 9.46
N THR A 211 -27.77 -6.55 8.96
CA THR A 211 -28.45 -5.99 7.79
C THR A 211 -29.37 -4.82 8.16
N LEU A 212 -29.76 -4.71 9.44
CA LEU A 212 -30.70 -3.70 9.90
C LEU A 212 -30.01 -2.38 10.21
N HIS A 213 -29.04 -2.37 11.13
CA HIS A 213 -28.33 -1.17 11.57
C HIS A 213 -27.02 -0.96 10.81
N LYS A 214 -26.43 -2.03 10.23
CA LYS A 214 -25.21 -1.99 9.40
C LYS A 214 -24.00 -1.34 10.07
N ASN A 215 -23.97 -1.33 11.40
CA ASN A 215 -22.91 -0.72 12.21
C ASN A 215 -22.09 -1.74 13.02
N HIS A 216 -22.39 -3.02 12.89
CA HIS A 216 -21.67 -4.10 13.55
C HIS A 216 -21.76 -5.41 12.77
N TRP A 217 -20.95 -6.36 13.20
CA TRP A 217 -20.89 -7.75 12.78
C TRP A 217 -21.50 -8.64 13.87
N ASP A 218 -22.43 -9.50 13.48
CA ASP A 218 -22.88 -10.64 14.27
C ASP A 218 -21.83 -11.74 14.14
N VAL A 219 -21.12 -12.02 15.23
CA VAL A 219 -20.03 -13.01 15.27
C VAL A 219 -20.47 -14.24 16.05
N GLN A 220 -20.63 -15.36 15.35
CA GLN A 220 -21.19 -16.59 15.92
C GLN A 220 -20.24 -17.78 15.77
N ASN A 221 -20.09 -18.58 16.83
CA ASN A 221 -19.44 -19.88 16.72
C ASN A 221 -20.31 -20.84 15.91
N VAL A 222 -19.82 -21.29 14.75
CA VAL A 222 -20.56 -22.22 13.86
C VAL A 222 -20.95 -23.52 14.58
N ARG A 223 -20.19 -23.93 15.61
CA ARG A 223 -20.44 -25.16 16.39
C ARG A 223 -21.42 -25.01 17.55
N GLN A 224 -21.78 -23.78 17.96
CA GLN A 224 -22.58 -23.55 19.17
C GLN A 224 -24.09 -23.41 18.92
N GLY A 225 -24.56 -23.62 17.68
CA GLY A 225 -25.98 -23.51 17.32
C GLY A 225 -26.48 -22.06 17.25
N THR A 226 -27.68 -21.86 16.67
CA THR A 226 -28.29 -20.55 16.43
C THR A 226 -28.58 -19.77 17.73
N GLY A 227 -28.31 -18.46 17.75
CA GLY A 227 -28.79 -17.55 18.82
C GLY A 227 -27.78 -17.13 19.90
N ARG A 228 -26.49 -17.51 19.79
CA ARG A 228 -25.41 -16.94 20.61
C ARG A 228 -24.37 -16.28 19.72
N TYR A 229 -24.39 -14.96 19.68
CA TYR A 229 -23.46 -14.15 18.89
C TYR A 229 -22.95 -12.99 19.73
N ASN A 230 -21.74 -12.53 19.42
CA ASN A 230 -21.19 -11.28 19.92
C ASN A 230 -21.35 -10.23 18.84
N ASN A 231 -21.77 -9.04 19.23
CA ASN A 231 -21.80 -7.88 18.34
C ASN A 231 -20.42 -7.24 18.36
N VAL A 232 -19.80 -7.12 17.19
CA VAL A 232 -18.46 -6.54 17.06
C VAL A 232 -18.52 -5.38 16.06
N ASN A 233 -18.08 -4.19 16.45
CA ASN A 233 -18.05 -3.04 15.54
C ASN A 233 -16.88 -3.14 14.54
N ASP A 234 -16.74 -2.13 13.66
CA ASP A 234 -15.72 -2.12 12.60
C ASP A 234 -14.29 -1.91 13.12
N ASP A 235 -14.15 -1.53 14.41
CA ASP A 235 -12.89 -1.40 15.13
C ASP A 235 -12.53 -2.68 15.92
N GLY A 236 -13.37 -3.71 15.87
CA GLY A 236 -13.14 -4.97 16.58
C GLY A 236 -13.51 -4.95 18.07
N LYS A 237 -14.25 -3.94 18.53
CA LYS A 237 -14.74 -3.82 19.91
C LYS A 237 -16.05 -4.60 20.09
N ILE A 238 -16.18 -5.32 21.20
CA ILE A 238 -17.42 -6.03 21.56
C ILE A 238 -18.44 -5.02 22.13
N LEU A 239 -19.68 -5.06 21.64
CA LEU A 239 -20.78 -4.18 22.02
C LEU A 239 -21.66 -4.76 23.13
#